data_AF-A0A924SQL5-F1
#
_entry.id   AF-A0A924SQL5-F1
#
_cell.length_a   1.000
_cell.length_b   1.000
_cell.length_c   1.000
_cell.angle_alpha   90.00
_cell.angle_beta   90.00
_cell.angle_gamma   90.00
#
_symmetry.space_group_name_H-M   'P 1'
#
loop_
_entity.id
_entity.type
_entity.pdbx_description
1 polymer ?
#
loop_
_entity_poly.entity_id
_entity_poly.type
_entity_poly.pdbx_seq_one_letter_code
_entity_poly.pdbx_strand_id
1 'polypeptide(L)'
;MTAALQIAGCDCGLVDTHTHWVPHQFPAYVGQRKSVAWPSMAPGEAACVRNVMLDGRVYRTVPDSSWDGGRRLQEMTHTGVTHQVVSPMPELLSYWLAADDALSLNSFMNEELAAMVRADPVHFTGLGAVPLQDVQLAIGELERCMELGLAGVELGSNINGKPLGHVDHEPFFAAAQSLGAAIFVHALRPAGMDRLVGPPLLEQVLAFPGEVG
;
A
#
# COMPACT_ATOMS: atom_id res chain seq x y z
N MET A 1 20.36 46.11 4.86
CA MET A 1 19.42 45.45 5.78
C MET A 1 18.28 44.89 4.94
N THR A 2 18.42 43.65 4.51
CA THR A 2 17.42 42.94 3.71
C THR A 2 16.49 42.22 4.68
N ALA A 3 15.27 42.73 4.82
CA ALA A 3 14.23 42.06 5.57
C ALA A 3 13.89 40.74 4.86
N ALA A 4 14.13 39.62 5.52
CA ALA A 4 13.61 38.34 5.09
C ALA A 4 12.07 38.41 5.12
N LEU A 5 11.41 38.04 4.01
CA LEU A 5 9.99 37.73 4.05
C LEU A 5 9.80 36.57 5.03
N GLN A 6 9.34 36.87 6.24
CA GLN A 6 8.65 35.88 7.06
C GLN A 6 7.31 35.63 6.38
N ILE A 7 7.30 34.61 5.51
CA ILE A 7 6.05 33.97 5.12
C ILE A 7 5.49 33.40 6.42
N ALA A 8 4.39 33.98 6.89
CA ALA A 8 3.59 33.41 7.97
C ALA A 8 2.99 32.09 7.45
N GLY A 9 3.80 31.04 7.46
CA GLY A 9 3.34 29.68 7.20
C GLY A 9 2.42 29.26 8.33
N CYS A 10 1.34 28.56 8.00
CA CYS A 10 0.47 27.96 9.00
C CYS A 10 1.30 26.94 9.80
N ASP A 11 1.31 27.04 11.14
CA ASP A 11 1.98 26.11 12.08
C ASP A 11 1.36 24.69 12.08
N CYS A 12 0.54 24.35 11.07
CA CYS A 12 -0.17 23.08 10.98
C CYS A 12 0.71 21.90 10.55
N GLY A 13 1.98 22.14 10.20
CA GLY A 13 2.91 21.11 9.74
C GLY A 13 2.59 20.54 8.35
N LEU A 14 3.54 19.79 7.77
CA LEU A 14 3.39 19.18 6.45
C LEU A 14 2.83 17.76 6.60
N VAL A 15 1.70 17.49 5.94
CA VAL A 15 1.11 16.14 5.86
C VAL A 15 1.51 15.51 4.53
N ASP A 16 2.17 14.36 4.60
CA ASP A 16 2.48 13.54 3.44
C ASP A 16 1.47 12.39 3.35
N THR A 17 0.62 12.42 2.32
CA THR A 17 -0.48 11.47 2.16
C THR A 17 -0.12 10.27 1.27
N HIS A 18 1.10 10.17 0.75
CA HIS A 18 1.50 9.13 -0.18
C HIS A 18 2.88 8.58 0.16
N THR A 19 2.90 7.67 1.13
CA THR A 19 4.10 6.94 1.52
C THR A 19 3.79 5.48 1.80
N HIS A 20 4.79 4.62 1.63
CA HIS A 20 4.61 3.18 1.64
C HIS A 20 5.35 2.49 2.78
N TRP A 21 4.76 1.42 3.27
CA TRP A 21 5.26 0.56 4.33
C TRP A 21 5.30 -0.91 3.87
N VAL A 22 6.21 -1.68 4.45
CA VAL A 22 6.28 -3.14 4.32
C VAL A 22 6.46 -3.74 5.70
N PRO A 23 6.00 -4.98 5.96
CA PRO A 23 6.31 -5.64 7.21
C PRO A 23 7.81 -5.93 7.31
N HIS A 24 8.38 -5.90 8.52
CA HIS A 24 9.78 -6.29 8.72
C HIS A 24 10.04 -7.73 8.27
N GLN A 25 9.07 -8.62 8.47
CA GLN A 25 9.09 -10.00 8.02
C GLN A 25 7.69 -10.41 7.56
N PHE A 26 7.61 -11.08 6.41
CA PHE A 26 6.35 -11.66 5.93
C PHE A 26 6.00 -12.94 6.71
N PRO A 27 4.71 -13.24 6.89
CA PRO A 27 4.29 -14.46 7.55
C PRO A 27 4.64 -15.66 6.65
N ALA A 28 4.87 -16.82 7.26
CA ALA A 28 5.04 -18.06 6.50
C ALA A 28 3.72 -18.39 5.76
N TYR A 29 3.83 -18.95 4.56
CA TYR A 29 2.65 -19.47 3.87
C TYR A 29 2.11 -20.70 4.61
N VAL A 30 0.85 -20.62 5.04
CA VAL A 30 0.16 -21.70 5.80
C VAL A 30 -0.93 -22.40 5.00
N GLY A 31 -1.15 -21.99 3.75
CA GLY A 31 -2.14 -22.62 2.88
C GLY A 31 -1.64 -23.93 2.26
N GLN A 32 -2.51 -24.58 1.49
CA GLN A 32 -2.25 -25.91 0.92
C GLN A 32 -1.84 -25.89 -0.55
N ARG A 33 -1.86 -24.72 -1.21
CA ARG A 33 -1.55 -24.61 -2.64
C ARG A 33 -0.04 -24.75 -2.85
N LYS A 34 0.35 -25.39 -3.95
CA LYS A 34 1.75 -25.55 -4.35
C LYS A 34 2.19 -24.38 -5.21
N SER A 35 3.47 -24.01 -5.12
CA SER A 35 4.09 -22.99 -5.98
C SER A 35 3.39 -21.63 -5.93
N VAL A 36 2.88 -21.26 -4.75
CA VAL A 36 2.33 -19.92 -4.52
C VAL A 36 3.47 -18.92 -4.54
N ALA A 37 3.35 -17.88 -5.37
CA ALA A 37 4.26 -16.74 -5.42
C ALA A 37 4.07 -15.85 -4.17
N TRP A 38 4.34 -16.41 -3.00
CA TRP A 38 4.16 -15.78 -1.70
C TRP A 38 5.30 -14.77 -1.44
N PRO A 39 4.99 -13.54 -1.02
CA PRO A 39 6.01 -12.56 -0.67
C PRO A 39 6.88 -13.03 0.50
N SER A 40 8.16 -12.66 0.47
CA SER A 40 9.08 -12.92 1.59
C SER A 40 10.09 -11.80 1.74
N MET A 41 10.81 -11.81 2.87
CA MET A 41 11.88 -10.87 3.15
C MET A 41 13.23 -11.59 3.15
N ALA A 42 14.23 -11.01 2.50
CA ALA A 42 15.62 -11.46 2.54
C ALA A 42 16.55 -10.34 3.05
N PRO A 43 17.72 -10.67 3.63
CA PRO A 43 18.72 -9.67 4.00
C PRO A 43 19.16 -8.81 2.81
N GLY A 44 19.36 -7.51 3.04
CA GLY A 44 20.04 -6.61 2.11
C GLY A 44 21.57 -6.64 2.26
N GLU A 45 22.26 -5.84 1.46
CA GLU A 45 23.72 -5.70 1.56
C GLU A 45 24.18 -5.04 2.86
N ALA A 46 23.33 -4.17 3.43
CA ALA A 46 23.54 -3.51 4.72
C ALA A 46 22.51 -3.98 5.76
N ALA A 47 22.87 -3.93 7.04
CA ALA A 47 22.01 -4.39 8.13
C ALA A 47 20.67 -3.63 8.23
N CYS A 48 20.66 -2.35 7.88
CA CYS A 48 19.47 -1.49 7.86
C CYS A 48 18.66 -1.60 6.56
N VAL A 49 18.96 -2.59 5.71
CA VAL A 49 18.32 -2.76 4.41
C VAL A 49 17.79 -4.19 4.28
N ARG A 50 16.62 -4.33 3.68
CA ARG A 50 16.01 -5.62 3.36
C ARG A 50 15.59 -5.67 1.90
N ASN A 51 15.48 -6.88 1.39
CA ASN A 51 14.98 -7.18 0.06
C ASN A 51 13.59 -7.80 0.17
N VAL A 52 12.58 -7.10 -0.33
CA VAL A 52 11.27 -7.70 -0.58
C VAL A 52 11.42 -8.61 -1.79
N MET A 53 11.08 -9.88 -1.58
CA MET A 53 11.22 -10.95 -2.56
C MET A 53 9.83 -11.35 -3.08
N LEU A 54 9.69 -11.41 -4.40
CA LEU A 54 8.51 -11.95 -5.08
C LEU A 54 8.97 -13.03 -6.05
N ASP A 55 8.33 -14.21 -5.99
CA ASP A 55 8.64 -15.35 -6.85
C ASP A 55 10.16 -15.68 -6.94
N GLY A 56 10.82 -15.65 -5.78
CA GLY A 56 12.25 -15.96 -5.66
C GLY A 56 13.20 -14.87 -6.19
N ARG A 57 12.71 -13.70 -6.60
CA ARG A 57 13.51 -12.58 -7.11
C ARG A 57 13.42 -11.37 -6.20
N VAL A 58 14.49 -10.58 -6.15
CA VAL A 58 14.45 -9.26 -5.51
C VAL A 58 13.49 -8.38 -6.29
N TYR A 59 12.37 -8.02 -5.68
CA TYR A 59 11.42 -7.06 -6.24
C TYR A 59 11.84 -5.63 -5.90
N ARG A 60 12.09 -5.37 -4.62
CA ARG A 60 12.52 -4.06 -4.14
C ARG A 60 13.45 -4.17 -2.94
N THR A 61 14.50 -3.36 -2.96
CA THR A 61 15.37 -3.13 -1.81
C THR A 61 14.87 -1.92 -1.04
N VAL A 62 14.67 -2.07 0.27
CA VAL A 62 14.01 -1.09 1.13
C VAL A 62 14.84 -0.79 2.39
N PRO A 63 14.92 0.48 2.82
CA PRO A 63 15.56 0.86 4.08
C PRO A 63 14.68 0.55 5.29
N ASP A 64 15.27 0.56 6.48
CA ASP A 64 14.59 0.27 7.76
C ASP A 64 13.41 1.20 8.08
N SER A 65 13.43 2.44 7.61
CA SER A 65 12.26 3.34 7.69
C SER A 65 11.01 2.84 6.95
N SER A 66 11.15 1.81 6.11
CA SER A 66 10.00 1.17 5.44
C SER A 66 9.17 0.27 6.36
N TRP A 67 9.73 -0.19 7.50
CA TRP A 67 9.01 -1.03 8.47
C TRP A 67 9.12 -0.53 9.92
N ASP A 68 10.12 0.28 10.24
CA ASP A 68 10.37 0.83 11.57
C ASP A 68 9.82 2.27 11.68
N GLY A 69 8.76 2.44 12.47
CA GLY A 69 8.11 3.74 12.69
C GLY A 69 9.03 4.78 13.36
N GLY A 70 9.96 4.36 14.21
CA GLY A 70 10.91 5.27 14.86
C GLY A 70 11.95 5.82 13.88
N ARG A 71 12.46 4.96 12.99
CA ARG A 71 13.36 5.36 11.89
C ARG A 71 12.64 6.27 10.90
N ARG A 72 11.40 5.94 10.55
CA ARG A 72 10.52 6.78 9.73
C ARG A 72 10.32 8.18 10.31
N LEU A 73 10.01 8.28 11.61
CA LEU A 73 9.83 9.57 12.27
C LEU A 73 11.10 10.43 12.27
N GLN A 74 12.28 9.80 12.45
CA GLN A 74 13.56 10.49 12.33
C GLN A 74 13.76 11.09 10.92
N GLU A 75 13.42 10.34 9.87
CA GLU A 75 13.49 10.83 8.49
C GLU A 75 12.49 11.95 8.21
N MET A 76 11.25 11.84 8.69
CA MET A 76 10.22 12.89 8.58
C MET A 76 10.67 14.21 9.19
N THR A 77 11.36 14.16 10.33
CA THR A 77 11.86 15.36 11.03
C THR A 77 12.79 16.18 10.14
N HIS A 78 13.60 15.52 9.31
CA HIS A 78 14.54 16.20 8.41
C HIS A 78 13.88 16.87 7.21
N THR A 79 12.68 16.46 6.83
CA THR A 79 11.93 17.01 5.69
C THR A 79 10.85 18.02 6.12
N GLY A 80 10.61 18.16 7.43
CA GLY A 80 9.54 19.00 7.97
C GLY A 80 8.15 18.36 7.88
N VAL A 81 8.06 17.08 7.50
CA VAL A 81 6.82 16.30 7.52
C VAL A 81 6.46 16.02 8.98
N THR A 82 5.24 16.38 9.36
CA THR A 82 4.72 16.23 10.74
C THR A 82 3.70 15.11 10.86
N HIS A 83 3.13 14.65 9.74
CA HIS A 83 2.21 13.51 9.73
C HIS A 83 2.29 12.77 8.40
N GLN A 84 2.20 11.43 8.44
CA GLN A 84 2.16 10.59 7.25
C GLN A 84 0.90 9.73 7.23
N VAL A 85 0.24 9.67 6.08
CA VAL A 85 -0.73 8.62 5.76
C VAL A 85 0.03 7.50 5.06
N VAL A 86 0.13 6.36 5.72
CA VAL A 86 0.98 5.24 5.33
C VAL A 86 0.12 4.09 4.82
N SER A 87 0.44 3.59 3.63
CA SER A 87 -0.20 2.41 3.04
C SER A 87 0.83 1.30 2.76
N PRO A 88 0.42 0.05 2.51
CA PRO A 88 1.32 -0.99 2.03
C PRO A 88 2.07 -0.60 0.76
N MET A 89 3.19 -1.24 0.48
CA MET A 89 3.81 -1.14 -0.84
C MET A 89 2.83 -1.71 -1.89
N PRO A 90 2.52 -1.01 -3.00
CA PRO A 90 1.37 -1.34 -3.87
C PRO A 90 1.39 -2.75 -4.46
N GLU A 91 2.57 -3.27 -4.81
CA GLU A 91 2.67 -4.66 -5.29
C GLU A 91 2.19 -5.66 -4.22
N LEU A 92 2.34 -5.36 -2.93
CA LEU A 92 1.90 -6.24 -1.85
C LEU A 92 0.38 -6.28 -1.67
N LEU A 93 -0.42 -5.50 -2.41
CA LEU A 93 -1.86 -5.72 -2.51
C LEU A 93 -2.18 -7.14 -3.01
N SER A 94 -1.24 -7.78 -3.72
CA SER A 94 -1.17 -9.22 -3.96
C SER A 94 -2.38 -9.83 -4.69
N TYR A 95 -3.00 -9.08 -5.60
CA TYR A 95 -4.16 -9.54 -6.37
C TYR A 95 -3.89 -10.79 -7.23
N TRP A 96 -2.63 -11.14 -7.50
CA TRP A 96 -2.26 -12.39 -8.20
C TRP A 96 -2.47 -13.66 -7.35
N LEU A 97 -2.58 -13.53 -6.02
CA LEU A 97 -2.87 -14.65 -5.15
C LEU A 97 -4.34 -15.06 -5.25
N ALA A 98 -4.61 -16.34 -4.93
CA ALA A 98 -5.97 -16.76 -4.66
C ALA A 98 -6.56 -15.93 -3.51
N ALA A 99 -7.84 -15.58 -3.57
CA ALA A 99 -8.44 -14.58 -2.69
C ALA A 99 -8.32 -14.90 -1.18
N ASP A 100 -8.38 -16.18 -0.81
CA ASP A 100 -8.18 -16.66 0.56
C ASP A 100 -6.71 -16.58 1.01
N ASP A 101 -5.77 -16.83 0.11
CA ASP A 101 -4.34 -16.65 0.38
C ASP A 101 -4.02 -15.15 0.52
N ALA A 102 -4.58 -14.30 -0.35
CA ALA A 102 -4.47 -12.85 -0.28
C ALA A 102 -5.03 -12.33 1.04
N LEU A 103 -6.25 -12.77 1.43
CA LEU A 103 -6.85 -12.42 2.71
C LEU A 103 -5.89 -12.71 3.87
N SER A 104 -5.32 -13.92 3.94
CA SER A 104 -4.38 -14.26 5.02
C SER A 104 -3.17 -13.33 5.07
N LEU A 105 -2.64 -12.92 3.92
CA LEU A 105 -1.50 -11.99 3.84
C LEU A 105 -1.92 -10.56 4.21
N ASN A 106 -3.00 -10.06 3.61
CA ASN A 106 -3.53 -8.72 3.87
C ASN A 106 -3.88 -8.58 5.35
N SER A 107 -4.52 -9.58 5.96
CA SER A 107 -4.90 -9.52 7.36
C SER A 107 -3.70 -9.37 8.29
N PHE A 108 -2.62 -10.12 8.04
CA PHE A 108 -1.36 -9.97 8.77
C PHE A 108 -0.75 -8.57 8.60
N MET A 109 -0.66 -8.09 7.35
CA MET A 109 -0.07 -6.78 7.07
C MET A 109 -0.87 -5.65 7.72
N ASN A 110 -2.21 -5.73 7.69
CA ASN A 110 -3.09 -4.75 8.30
C ASN A 110 -2.93 -4.71 9.82
N GLU A 111 -2.76 -5.86 10.48
CA GLU A 111 -2.49 -5.93 11.91
C GLU A 111 -1.16 -5.28 12.31
N GLU A 112 -0.09 -5.60 11.58
CA GLU A 112 1.25 -5.05 11.80
C GLU A 112 1.29 -3.53 11.54
N LEU A 113 0.68 -3.07 10.44
CA LEU A 113 0.57 -1.64 10.14
C LEU A 113 -0.26 -0.92 11.20
N ALA A 114 -1.40 -1.49 11.60
CA ALA A 114 -2.22 -0.92 12.66
C ALA A 114 -1.47 -0.89 14.01
N ALA A 115 -0.61 -1.87 14.30
CA ALA A 115 0.24 -1.86 15.47
C ALA A 115 1.26 -0.71 15.44
N MET A 116 1.90 -0.48 14.28
CA MET A 116 2.79 0.67 14.08
C MET A 116 2.05 2.00 14.27
N VAL A 117 0.86 2.15 13.67
CA VAL A 117 0.03 3.35 13.79
C VAL A 117 -0.40 3.58 15.24
N ARG A 118 -0.86 2.53 15.95
CA ARG A 118 -1.24 2.65 17.37
C ARG A 118 -0.07 3.03 18.27
N ALA A 119 1.17 2.70 17.90
CA ALA A 119 2.34 3.09 18.67
C ALA A 119 2.65 4.60 18.59
N ASP A 120 2.27 5.25 17.49
CA ASP A 120 2.43 6.71 17.32
C ASP A 120 1.32 7.31 16.41
N PRO A 121 0.08 7.41 16.91
CA PRO A 121 -1.05 7.91 16.13
C PRO A 121 -1.01 9.42 15.91
N VAL A 122 -0.09 10.13 16.58
CA VAL A 122 0.10 11.57 16.40
C VAL A 122 0.77 11.85 15.05
N HIS A 123 1.68 10.97 14.63
CA HIS A 123 2.46 11.15 13.41
C HIS A 123 2.03 10.23 12.26
N PHE A 124 1.23 9.18 12.53
CA PHE A 124 0.82 8.21 11.52
C PHE A 124 -0.69 7.98 11.46
N THR A 125 -1.20 7.91 10.23
CA THR A 125 -2.49 7.32 9.88
C THR A 125 -2.22 6.14 8.95
N GLY A 126 -2.92 5.02 9.11
CA GLY A 126 -2.74 3.84 8.26
C GLY A 126 -3.89 3.62 7.29
N LEU A 127 -3.57 3.18 6.07
CA LEU A 127 -4.52 2.60 5.11
C LEU A 127 -4.15 1.12 4.91
N GLY A 128 -5.11 0.22 5.06
CA GLY A 128 -4.90 -1.22 4.89
C GLY A 128 -4.92 -1.68 3.44
N ALA A 129 -4.89 -2.99 3.26
CA ALA A 129 -5.09 -3.67 1.97
C ALA A 129 -6.21 -4.70 2.08
N VAL A 130 -6.90 -4.97 0.96
CA VAL A 130 -8.02 -5.93 0.91
C VAL A 130 -7.91 -6.83 -0.33
N PRO A 131 -8.39 -8.08 -0.28
CA PRO A 131 -8.33 -9.02 -1.40
C PRO A 131 -9.47 -8.78 -2.42
N LEU A 132 -9.48 -7.63 -3.09
CA LEU A 132 -10.59 -7.16 -3.95
C LEU A 132 -10.86 -8.02 -5.21
N GLN A 133 -10.03 -9.03 -5.49
CA GLN A 133 -10.38 -10.09 -6.44
C GLN A 133 -11.59 -10.94 -5.98
N ASP A 134 -11.93 -10.90 -4.69
CA ASP A 134 -13.20 -11.37 -4.12
C ASP A 134 -13.86 -10.25 -3.29
N VAL A 135 -15.00 -9.75 -3.78
CA VAL A 135 -15.69 -8.59 -3.20
C VAL A 135 -16.20 -8.86 -1.79
N GLN A 136 -16.66 -10.08 -1.48
CA GLN A 136 -17.20 -10.38 -0.16
C GLN A 136 -16.09 -10.47 0.88
N LEU A 137 -14.98 -11.12 0.54
CA LEU A 137 -13.80 -11.14 1.41
C LEU A 137 -13.21 -9.74 1.60
N ALA A 138 -13.19 -8.92 0.55
CA ALA A 138 -12.69 -7.55 0.63
C ALA A 138 -13.54 -6.65 1.53
N ILE A 139 -14.88 -6.80 1.50
CA ILE A 139 -15.77 -6.07 2.41
C ILE A 139 -15.50 -6.48 3.87
N GLY A 140 -15.44 -7.78 4.16
CA GLY A 140 -15.17 -8.24 5.52
C GLY A 140 -13.80 -7.79 6.06
N GLU A 141 -12.76 -7.80 5.20
CA GLU A 141 -11.45 -7.30 5.60
C GLU A 141 -11.41 -5.77 5.73
N LEU A 142 -12.23 -5.03 4.95
CA LEU A 142 -12.39 -3.59 5.12
C LEU A 142 -13.02 -3.26 6.47
N GLU A 143 -14.10 -3.94 6.86
CA GLU A 143 -14.72 -3.81 8.18
C GLU A 143 -13.68 -4.02 9.29
N ARG A 144 -12.88 -5.09 9.17
CA ARG A 144 -11.80 -5.38 10.11
C ARG A 144 -10.70 -4.31 10.13
N CYS A 145 -10.32 -3.74 8.98
CA CYS A 145 -9.39 -2.61 8.91
C CYS A 145 -9.89 -1.43 9.75
N MET A 146 -11.19 -1.11 9.64
CA MET A 146 -11.79 -0.02 10.40
C MET A 146 -11.81 -0.33 11.91
N GLU A 147 -12.10 -1.58 12.30
CA GLU A 147 -12.03 -2.03 13.70
C GLU A 147 -10.61 -1.94 14.29
N LEU A 148 -9.59 -2.17 13.47
CA LEU A 148 -8.17 -2.05 13.87
C LEU A 148 -7.72 -0.59 14.08
N GLY A 149 -8.55 0.38 13.68
CA GLY A 149 -8.26 1.81 13.73
C GLY A 149 -7.53 2.35 12.50
N LEU A 150 -7.51 1.61 11.39
CA LEU A 150 -7.06 2.13 10.10
C LEU A 150 -8.13 3.08 9.53
N ALA A 151 -7.71 4.05 8.74
CA ALA A 151 -8.61 5.07 8.18
C ALA A 151 -9.32 4.63 6.89
N GLY A 152 -8.94 3.48 6.34
CA GLY A 152 -9.41 3.00 5.06
C GLY A 152 -8.39 2.06 4.43
N VAL A 153 -8.34 2.01 3.09
CA VAL A 153 -7.50 1.07 2.34
C VAL A 153 -6.87 1.70 1.09
N GLU A 154 -5.74 1.15 0.67
CA GLU A 154 -5.16 1.35 -0.66
C GLU A 154 -5.63 0.25 -1.60
N LEU A 155 -6.00 0.64 -2.83
CA LEU A 155 -6.40 -0.24 -3.92
C LEU A 155 -5.50 -0.04 -5.13
N GLY A 156 -5.34 -1.08 -5.93
CA GLY A 156 -4.71 -0.95 -7.24
C GLY A 156 -5.64 -0.28 -8.25
N SER A 157 -5.07 0.39 -9.26
CA SER A 157 -5.81 1.01 -10.37
C SER A 157 -6.70 0.05 -11.14
N ASN A 158 -6.35 -1.24 -11.14
CA ASN A 158 -7.16 -2.34 -11.63
C ASN A 158 -6.97 -3.59 -10.73
N ILE A 159 -7.96 -4.48 -10.77
CA ILE A 159 -7.94 -5.77 -10.08
C ILE A 159 -7.79 -6.87 -11.13
N ASN A 160 -6.56 -7.35 -11.34
CA ASN A 160 -6.22 -8.35 -12.36
C ASN A 160 -6.75 -7.97 -13.77
N GLY A 161 -6.59 -6.71 -14.16
CA GLY A 161 -7.04 -6.16 -15.43
C GLY A 161 -8.50 -5.69 -15.45
N LYS A 162 -9.30 -5.95 -14.39
CA LYS A 162 -10.64 -5.39 -14.24
C LYS A 162 -10.56 -3.96 -13.70
N PRO A 163 -11.15 -2.96 -14.36
CA PRO A 163 -11.11 -1.57 -13.88
C PRO A 163 -11.87 -1.43 -12.56
N LEU A 164 -11.43 -0.49 -11.70
CA LEU A 164 -12.12 -0.24 -10.42
C LEU A 164 -13.59 0.15 -10.62
N GLY A 165 -13.92 0.93 -11.65
CA GLY A 165 -15.29 1.35 -11.96
C GLY A 165 -16.22 0.24 -12.51
N HIS A 166 -15.80 -1.02 -12.53
CA HIS A 166 -16.64 -2.14 -12.95
C HIS A 166 -17.78 -2.38 -11.94
N VAL A 167 -18.99 -2.68 -12.43
CA VAL A 167 -20.22 -2.89 -11.62
C VAL A 167 -20.04 -3.89 -10.48
N ASP A 168 -19.25 -4.95 -10.71
CA ASP A 168 -18.93 -5.95 -9.67
C ASP A 168 -18.32 -5.35 -8.40
N HIS A 169 -17.63 -4.20 -8.47
CA HIS A 169 -17.02 -3.54 -7.31
C HIS A 169 -17.97 -2.55 -6.60
N GLU A 170 -19.15 -2.25 -7.16
CA GLU A 170 -20.12 -1.36 -6.52
C GLU A 170 -20.46 -1.73 -5.07
N PRO A 171 -20.66 -3.02 -4.72
CA PRO A 171 -20.92 -3.41 -3.34
C PRO A 171 -19.76 -3.06 -2.39
N PHE A 172 -18.50 -3.14 -2.86
CA PHE A 172 -17.34 -2.78 -2.06
C PHE A 172 -17.31 -1.27 -1.78
N PHE A 173 -17.53 -0.44 -2.80
CA PHE A 173 -17.58 1.01 -2.61
C PHE A 173 -18.76 1.46 -1.77
N ALA A 174 -19.91 0.79 -1.87
CA ALA A 174 -21.05 1.03 -1.00
C ALA A 174 -20.72 0.73 0.48
N ALA A 175 -20.02 -0.37 0.75
CA ALA A 175 -19.54 -0.70 2.08
C ALA A 175 -18.52 0.33 2.60
N ALA A 176 -17.53 0.70 1.78
CA ALA A 176 -16.54 1.73 2.13
C ALA A 176 -17.20 3.07 2.49
N GLN A 177 -18.19 3.50 1.70
CA GLN A 177 -18.97 4.69 2.00
C GLN A 177 -19.72 4.56 3.33
N SER A 178 -20.38 3.42 3.58
CA SER A 178 -21.13 3.19 4.82
C SER A 178 -20.23 3.19 6.06
N LEU A 179 -18.99 2.74 5.93
CA LEU A 179 -18.01 2.70 7.00
C LEU A 179 -17.27 4.03 7.19
N GLY A 180 -17.40 4.97 6.24
CA GLY A 180 -16.59 6.19 6.20
C GLY A 180 -15.11 5.91 5.91
N ALA A 181 -14.81 4.80 5.23
CA ALA A 181 -13.45 4.39 4.91
C ALA A 181 -12.88 5.22 3.75
N ALA A 182 -11.66 5.73 3.92
CA ALA A 182 -10.92 6.37 2.85
C ALA A 182 -10.46 5.32 1.81
N ILE A 183 -10.51 5.68 0.54
CA ILE A 183 -9.96 4.87 -0.55
C ILE A 183 -8.83 5.64 -1.20
N PHE A 184 -7.63 5.08 -1.17
CA PHE A 184 -6.48 5.57 -1.92
C PHE A 184 -6.22 4.64 -3.11
N VAL A 185 -6.15 5.18 -4.33
CA VAL A 185 -5.93 4.38 -5.54
C VAL A 185 -4.50 4.58 -6.00
N HIS A 186 -3.74 3.48 -6.10
CA HIS A 186 -2.37 3.47 -6.58
C HIS A 186 -2.28 2.79 -7.94
N ALA A 187 -1.52 3.41 -8.87
CA ALA A 187 -1.23 2.79 -10.15
C ALA A 187 -0.50 1.44 -9.95
N LEU A 188 -1.04 0.36 -10.52
CA LEU A 188 -0.34 -0.92 -10.67
C LEU A 188 0.10 -1.09 -12.13
N ARG A 189 0.57 -2.30 -12.49
CA ARG A 189 0.78 -2.64 -13.90
C ARG A 189 -0.49 -2.34 -14.70
N PRO A 190 -0.40 -1.56 -15.79
CA PRO A 190 -1.56 -1.22 -16.61
C PRO A 190 -2.31 -2.44 -17.15
N ALA A 191 -3.64 -2.32 -17.25
CA ALA A 191 -4.47 -3.27 -17.95
C ALA A 191 -4.30 -3.12 -19.48
N GLY A 192 -4.72 -4.14 -20.24
CA GLY A 192 -4.73 -4.08 -21.70
C GLY A 192 -3.36 -4.01 -22.38
N MET A 193 -2.28 -4.35 -21.66
CA MET A 193 -0.90 -4.32 -22.18
C MET A 193 -0.67 -5.28 -23.36
N ASP A 194 -1.51 -6.31 -23.53
CA ASP A 194 -1.54 -7.19 -24.69
C ASP A 194 -1.85 -6.45 -26.01
N ARG A 195 -2.47 -5.26 -25.91
CA ARG A 195 -2.81 -4.40 -27.05
C ARG A 195 -1.71 -3.38 -27.39
N LEU A 196 -0.69 -3.25 -26.53
CA LEU A 196 0.38 -2.28 -26.69
C LEU A 196 1.60 -2.94 -27.35
N VAL A 197 1.71 -2.80 -28.67
CA VAL A 197 2.84 -3.33 -29.44
C VAL A 197 3.87 -2.23 -29.68
N GLY A 198 5.07 -2.38 -29.13
CA GLY A 198 6.17 -1.43 -29.35
C GLY A 198 7.22 -1.47 -28.25
N PRO A 199 8.11 -0.45 -28.17
CA PRO A 199 9.15 -0.42 -27.17
C PRO A 199 8.57 -0.25 -25.74
N PRO A 200 9.26 -0.74 -24.69
CA PRO A 200 8.79 -0.66 -23.30
C PRO A 200 8.42 0.75 -22.83
N LEU A 201 9.02 1.80 -23.41
CA LEU A 201 8.70 3.19 -23.09
C LEU A 201 7.23 3.54 -23.36
N LEU A 202 6.55 2.85 -24.28
CA LEU A 202 5.14 3.10 -24.56
C LEU A 202 4.26 2.81 -23.34
N GLU A 203 4.64 1.88 -22.47
CA GLU A 203 3.91 1.61 -21.23
C GLU A 203 3.83 2.87 -20.35
N GLN A 204 4.96 3.57 -20.21
CA GLN A 204 5.08 4.79 -19.41
C GLN A 204 4.30 5.98 -20.01
N VAL A 205 4.23 6.06 -21.33
CA VAL A 205 3.65 7.22 -22.02
C VAL A 205 2.17 7.04 -22.34
N LEU A 206 1.73 5.81 -22.61
CA LEU A 206 0.37 5.53 -23.09
C LEU A 206 -0.47 4.76 -22.07
N ALA A 207 0.13 3.87 -21.29
CA ALA A 207 -0.63 2.98 -20.42
C ALA A 207 -0.83 3.59 -19.02
N PHE A 208 0.24 3.95 -18.30
CA PHE A 208 0.13 4.53 -16.97
C PHE A 208 -0.77 5.80 -16.89
N PRO A 209 -0.69 6.77 -17.82
CA PRO A 209 -1.60 7.93 -17.79
C PRO A 209 -3.07 7.58 -18.01
N GLY A 210 -3.37 6.45 -18.68
CA GLY A 210 -4.73 6.00 -18.96
C GLY A 210 -5.33 5.07 -17.90
N GLU A 211 -4.55 4.65 -16.90
CA GLU A 211 -4.99 3.69 -15.86
C GLU A 211 -5.54 4.34 -14.60
N VAL A 212 -5.16 5.59 -14.34
CA VAL A 212 -5.51 6.31 -13.10
C VAL A 212 -6.39 7.54 -13.38
N GLY A 213 -6.85 7.69 -14.63
CA GLY A 213 -7.61 8.84 -15.13
C GLY A 213 -8.96 8.47 -15.70
#